data_AF-A0A848T9P8-F1
#
_entry.id   AF-A0A848T9P8-F1
#
_cell.length_a   1.000
_cell.length_b   1.000
_cell.length_c   1.000
_cell.angle_alpha   90.00
_cell.angle_beta   90.00
_cell.angle_gamma   90.00
#
_symmetry.space_group_name_H-M   'P 1'
#
loop_
_entity.id
_entity.type
_entity.pdbx_description
1 polymer ?
#
loop_
_entity_poly.entity_id
_entity_poly.type
_entity_poly.pdbx_seq_one_letter_code
_entity_poly.pdbx_strand_id
1 'polypeptide(L)'
;DVGSRKAPLLQFFDRPAHTPVSAAEWALKYDAVMIPIFGLRQPDGLSFRIHVADPIPPGTPEAMMQRYNDTVEQIVRQDPDQWFWIHKRWKRA
;
A
#
# COMPACT_ATOMS: atom_id res chain seq x y z
N ASP A 1 -7.36 -12.75 4.15
CA ASP A 1 -6.55 -13.00 2.95
C ASP A 1 -7.44 -12.74 1.73
N VAL A 2 -7.40 -11.53 1.17
CA VAL A 2 -8.31 -11.15 0.07
C VAL A 2 -7.72 -11.69 -1.23
N GLY A 3 -7.80 -13.01 -1.37
CA GLY A 3 -7.42 -13.77 -2.57
C GLY A 3 -8.38 -13.55 -3.73
N SER A 4 -8.65 -12.29 -4.08
CA SER A 4 -9.35 -11.97 -5.32
C SER A 4 -8.42 -12.24 -6.49
N ARG A 5 -8.67 -13.34 -7.22
CA ARG A 5 -8.04 -13.61 -8.53
C ARG A 5 -8.35 -12.53 -9.59
N LYS A 6 -9.13 -11.50 -9.25
CA LYS A 6 -9.54 -10.40 -10.14
C LYS A 6 -8.81 -9.08 -9.87
N ALA A 7 -8.00 -8.99 -8.83
CA ALA A 7 -7.22 -7.77 -8.60
C ALA A 7 -6.19 -7.61 -9.73
N PRO A 8 -6.00 -6.40 -10.29
CA PRO A 8 -4.98 -6.16 -11.30
C PRO A 8 -3.58 -6.46 -10.76
N LEU A 9 -2.67 -6.84 -11.65
CA LEU A 9 -1.25 -6.96 -11.35
C LEU A 9 -0.62 -5.58 -11.41
N LEU A 10 -0.16 -5.10 -10.27
CA LEU A 10 0.60 -3.85 -10.12
C LEU A 10 2.02 -4.19 -9.63
N GLN A 11 2.97 -3.29 -9.84
CA GLN A 11 4.34 -3.50 -9.37
C GLN A 11 4.43 -3.33 -7.86
N PHE A 12 5.19 -4.22 -7.22
CA PHE A 12 5.57 -4.17 -5.81
C PHE A 12 6.93 -4.86 -5.61
N PHE A 13 7.96 -4.10 -5.24
CA PHE A 13 9.36 -4.51 -5.17
C PHE A 13 9.84 -5.17 -6.47
N ASP A 14 9.67 -4.45 -7.58
CA ASP A 14 10.07 -4.86 -8.94
C ASP A 14 9.41 -6.17 -9.43
N ARG A 15 8.35 -6.60 -8.76
CA ARG A 15 7.62 -7.83 -9.07
C ARG A 15 6.13 -7.56 -9.19
N PRO A 16 5.44 -8.18 -10.17
CA PRO A 16 3.99 -8.11 -10.25
C PRO A 16 3.36 -8.67 -8.98
N ALA A 17 2.37 -7.98 -8.43
CA ALA A 17 1.59 -8.41 -7.29
C ALA A 17 0.12 -8.00 -7.46
N HIS A 18 -0.78 -8.93 -7.17
CA HIS A 18 -2.20 -8.64 -7.12
C HIS A 18 -2.49 -7.57 -6.07
N THR A 19 -2.97 -6.41 -6.51
CA THR A 19 -3.22 -5.25 -5.64
C THR A 19 -4.69 -4.87 -5.73
N PRO A 20 -5.46 -4.95 -4.62
CA PRO A 20 -6.85 -4.50 -4.60
C PRO A 20 -6.95 -3.01 -4.88
N VAL A 21 -7.90 -2.61 -5.75
CA VAL A 21 -8.12 -1.21 -6.14
C VAL A 21 -9.31 -0.53 -5.46
N SER A 22 -9.98 -1.22 -4.56
CA SER A 22 -11.20 -0.75 -3.90
C SER A 22 -11.01 0.54 -3.10
N ALA A 23 -9.83 0.78 -2.53
CA ALA A 23 -9.55 2.03 -1.81
C ALA A 23 -9.62 3.24 -2.76
N ALA A 24 -9.01 3.13 -3.94
CA ALA A 24 -9.08 4.17 -4.97
C ALA A 24 -10.48 4.29 -5.56
N GLU A 25 -11.18 3.17 -5.79
CA GLU A 25 -12.58 3.18 -6.24
C GLU A 25 -13.50 3.94 -5.28
N TRP A 26 -13.34 3.74 -3.97
CA TRP A 26 -14.12 4.47 -2.96
C TRP A 26 -13.73 5.94 -2.89
N ALA A 27 -12.44 6.26 -2.98
CA ALA A 27 -11.98 7.64 -3.02
C ALA A 27 -12.63 8.40 -4.19
N LEU A 28 -12.61 7.82 -5.39
CA LEU A 28 -13.24 8.40 -6.58
C LEU A 28 -14.76 8.48 -6.46
N LYS A 29 -15.41 7.42 -5.96
CA LYS A 29 -16.87 7.35 -5.82
C LYS A 29 -17.43 8.44 -4.90
N TYR A 30 -16.70 8.75 -3.83
CA TYR A 30 -17.14 9.68 -2.79
C TYR A 30 -16.44 11.04 -2.84
N ASP A 31 -15.68 11.33 -3.89
CA ASP A 31 -14.86 12.54 -4.01
C ASP A 31 -14.00 12.79 -2.76
N ALA A 32 -13.38 11.72 -2.26
CA ALA A 32 -12.60 11.72 -1.03
C ALA A 32 -11.11 11.77 -1.31
N VAL A 33 -10.37 12.49 -0.45
CA VAL A 33 -8.91 12.52 -0.50
C VAL A 33 -8.35 11.19 -0.01
N MET A 34 -7.49 10.55 -0.81
CA MET A 34 -6.80 9.32 -0.42
C MET A 34 -5.41 9.64 0.14
N ILE A 35 -5.20 9.38 1.43
CA ILE A 35 -3.94 9.66 2.13
C ILE A 35 -3.38 8.35 2.72
N PRO A 36 -2.20 7.87 2.27
CA PRO A 36 -1.53 6.74 2.91
C PRO A 36 -1.01 7.11 4.31
N ILE A 37 -1.29 6.28 5.31
CA ILE A 37 -0.88 6.50 6.70
C ILE A 37 -0.21 5.23 7.23
N PHE A 38 0.93 5.41 7.91
CA PHE A 38 1.74 4.32 8.45
C PHE A 38 2.07 4.59 9.92
N GLY A 39 2.01 3.54 10.74
CA GLY A 39 2.51 3.58 12.12
C GLY A 39 3.88 2.93 12.19
N LEU A 40 4.92 3.72 12.45
CA LEU A 40 6.31 3.26 12.54
C LEU A 40 6.68 3.06 13.99
N ARG A 41 6.97 1.83 14.40
CA ARG A 41 7.41 1.50 15.75
C ARG A 41 8.75 2.17 16.03
N GLN A 42 8.87 2.80 17.18
CA GLN A 42 10.11 3.41 17.63
C GLN A 42 11.03 2.39 18.31
N PRO A 43 12.32 2.70 18.51
CA PRO A 43 13.29 1.78 19.12
C PRO A 43 12.93 1.29 20.54
N ASP A 44 12.09 2.03 21.27
CA ASP A 44 11.59 1.62 22.60
C ASP A 44 10.61 0.43 22.54
N GLY A 45 10.14 0.06 21.34
CA GLY A 45 9.18 -1.01 21.11
C GLY A 45 7.74 -0.69 21.53
N LEU A 46 7.49 0.46 22.16
CA LEU A 46 6.21 0.83 22.79
C LEU A 46 5.55 2.02 22.11
N SER A 47 6.32 2.98 21.62
CA SER A 47 5.82 4.16 20.95
C SER A 47 5.82 4.02 19.43
N PHE A 48 4.97 4.82 18.78
CA PHE A 48 4.80 4.82 17.33
C PHE A 48 4.85 6.26 16.82
N ARG A 49 5.55 6.45 15.71
CA ARG A 49 5.51 7.67 14.90
C ARG A 49 4.50 7.46 13.79
N ILE A 50 3.51 8.34 13.70
CA ILE A 50 2.57 8.33 12.58
C ILE A 50 3.22 9.06 11.41
N HIS A 51 3.40 8.34 10.30
CA HIS A 51 3.79 8.93 9.03
C HIS A 51 2.54 9.11 8.17
N VAL A 52 2.23 10.36 7.84
CA VAL A 52 1.17 10.73 6.90
C VAL A 52 1.86 11.13 5.61
N ALA A 53 1.68 10.32 4.57
CA ALA A 53 2.27 10.62 3.26
C ALA A 53 1.45 11.70 2.53
N ASP A 54 1.99 12.21 1.42
CA ASP A 54 1.25 13.13 0.56
C ASP A 54 -0.03 12.47 0.01
N PRO A 55 -1.10 13.24 -0.20
CA PRO A 55 -2.30 12.74 -0.85
C PRO A 55 -1.99 12.14 -2.22
N ILE A 56 -2.59 10.99 -2.53
CA ILE A 56 -2.51 10.38 -3.85
C ILE A 56 -3.43 11.18 -4.80
N PRO A 57 -2.89 11.78 -5.88
CA PRO A 57 -3.71 12.50 -6.84
C PRO A 57 -4.74 11.56 -7.51
N PRO A 58 -5.97 12.03 -7.77
CA PRO A 58 -6.99 11.23 -8.44
C PRO A 58 -6.55 10.84 -9.86
N GLY A 59 -6.90 9.63 -10.28
CA GLY A 59 -6.57 9.03 -11.57
C GLY A 59 -7.36 7.75 -11.79
N THR A 60 -6.85 6.80 -12.58
CA THR A 60 -7.45 5.45 -12.62
C THR A 60 -7.19 4.73 -11.28
N PRO A 61 -8.10 3.83 -10.83
CA PRO A 61 -7.88 3.08 -9.60
C PRO A 61 -6.53 2.34 -9.57
N GLU A 62 -6.10 1.78 -10.69
CA GLU A 62 -4.80 1.12 -10.85
C GLU A 62 -3.64 2.09 -10.67
N ALA A 63 -3.68 3.28 -11.29
CA ALA A 63 -2.62 4.26 -11.18
C ALA A 63 -2.50 4.82 -9.75
N MET A 64 -3.64 5.04 -9.10
CA MET A 64 -3.68 5.47 -7.69
C MET A 64 -3.10 4.39 -6.77
N MET A 65 -3.48 3.13 -6.97
CA MET A 65 -2.93 2.03 -6.17
C MET A 65 -1.48 1.68 -6.50
N GLN A 66 -1.00 1.96 -7.71
CA GLN A 66 0.43 1.84 -8.02
C GLN A 66 1.22 2.85 -7.19
N ARG A 67 0.79 4.13 -7.17
CA ARG A 67 1.41 5.16 -6.31
C ARG A 67 1.39 4.76 -4.84
N TYR A 68 0.28 4.18 -4.37
CA TYR A 68 0.20 3.63 -3.01
C TYR A 68 1.26 2.55 -2.77
N ASN A 69 1.41 1.58 -3.70
CA ASN A 69 2.45 0.55 -3.60
C ASN A 69 3.85 1.18 -3.56
N ASP A 70 4.11 2.19 -4.40
CA ASP A 70 5.41 2.89 -4.44
C ASP A 70 5.70 3.56 -3.08
N THR A 71 4.70 4.20 -2.45
CA THR A 71 4.84 4.76 -1.09
C THR A 71 5.09 3.66 -0.06
N VAL A 72 4.39 2.53 -0.13
CA VAL A 72 4.63 1.39 0.77
C VAL A 72 6.08 0.90 0.61
N GLU A 73 6.57 0.74 -0.61
CA GLU A 73 7.95 0.33 -0.86
C GLU A 73 8.97 1.30 -0.24
N GLN A 74 8.76 2.61 -0.40
CA GLN A 74 9.64 3.61 0.20
C GLN A 74 9.73 3.44 1.71
N ILE A 75 8.60 3.28 2.39
CA ILE A 75 8.54 3.09 3.85
C ILE A 75 9.17 1.76 4.26
N VAL A 76 8.82 0.67 3.58
CA VAL A 76 9.36 -0.66 3.89
C VAL A 76 10.87 -0.74 3.62
N ARG A 77 11.41 -0.01 2.65
CA ARG A 77 12.87 0.06 2.42
C ARG A 77 13.62 0.79 3.53
N GLN A 78 12.97 1.69 4.27
CA GLN A 78 13.58 2.39 5.40
C GLN A 78 13.67 1.48 6.63
N ASP A 79 12.60 0.75 6.95
CA ASP A 79 12.53 -0.15 8.11
C ASP A 79 11.98 -1.54 7.70
N PRO A 80 12.78 -2.38 7.00
CA PRO A 80 12.29 -3.63 6.42
C PRO A 80 11.75 -4.62 7.45
N ASP A 81 12.30 -4.66 8.65
CA ASP A 81 11.88 -5.55 9.73
C ASP A 81 10.46 -5.26 10.26
N GLN A 82 9.96 -4.03 10.05
CA GLN A 82 8.63 -3.63 10.50
C GLN A 82 7.51 -4.03 9.54
N TRP A 83 7.83 -4.50 8.33
CA TRP A 83 6.81 -4.98 7.40
C TRP A 83 6.37 -6.40 7.74
N PHE A 84 5.07 -6.65 7.59
CA PHE A 84 4.47 -7.92 7.96
C PHE A 84 4.68 -8.99 6.86
N TRP A 85 5.93 -9.44 6.70
CA TRP A 85 6.40 -10.36 5.65
C TRP A 85 5.75 -11.75 5.61
N ILE A 86 4.93 -12.09 6.61
CA ILE A 86 4.34 -13.43 6.72
C ILE A 86 3.33 -13.73 5.59
N HIS A 87 2.82 -12.70 4.92
CA HIS A 87 1.90 -12.88 3.80
C HIS A 87 2.64 -13.32 2.54
N LYS A 88 2.20 -14.45 1.95
CA LYS A 88 2.69 -14.92 0.64
C LYS A 88 2.15 -14.08 -0.51
N ARG A 89 2.57 -12.81 -0.58
CA ARG A 89 2.05 -11.79 -1.50
C ARG A 89 2.12 -12.21 -2.98
N TRP A 90 3.15 -12.98 -3.36
CA TRP A 90 3.37 -13.45 -4.74
C TRP A 90 2.90 -14.89 -5.03
N LYS A 91 2.07 -15.50 -4.17
CA LYS A 91 1.69 -16.93 -4.32
C LYS A 91 1.01 -17.26 -5.66
N ARG A 92 0.43 -16.27 -6.34
CA ARG A 92 -0.39 -16.44 -7.55
C ARG A 92 -0.20 -15.30 -8.56
N ALA A 93 0.86 -14.53 -8.41
CA ALA A 93 1.20 -13.44 -9.34
C ALA A 93 1.89 -13.99 -10.59
#